data_AF-A0A933U8H2-F1
#
_entry.id   AF-A0A933U8H2-F1
#
_cell.length_a   1.000
_cell.length_b   1.000
_cell.length_c   1.000
_cell.angle_alpha   90.00
_cell.angle_beta   90.00
_cell.angle_gamma   90.00
#
_symmetry.space_group_name_H-M   'P 1'
#
loop_
_entity.id
_entity.type
_entity.pdbx_description
1 polymer ?
#
loop_
_entity_poly.entity_id
_entity_poly.type
_entity_poly.pdbx_seq_one_letter_code
_entity_poly.pdbx_strand_id
1 'polypeptide(L)'
;MQTSLRTTFLRALSIRAALASALVTGPVFSQGLGIPPTPPGNPPTASKVALGKALFWDEQLSSTRSIACGSCHVPEAGGIDPRTALHPAAARHPGPDGVFGSADDIRASAGVPRSNVAGSYELDAQFGLNPQVTPRRAPTVINAAFSFDLFWDGRANGSFHDPITGALVFPFDAALESVVAQPPVNTLEMGHLGRDWPAVVARIEVMQPLAMSPNVPAALANWIAGRSYPQLFDAAFGAGGVTAARTCMAIASYMRSLVSNQTPFDAFQAGNFSALTPQQQLGLQVFQASRCDSCHSGPTLSLFEFRYTGVRPRSEDLGRFLVTGNTPQRGAMKIPDLRNIGLRAPFFHNGGKATLDAVLDFYSAGGDFEVGTNDLLAAPIFGQARIALLDFLEHALLDPRVSQGLPPFDHPALAASTALVPQEYGTATPGSAGIEPRIHAVEPSKLGAFGFTLAVSGARSGGAAGLFVGPTQDLVGTPFQGATLHVVQSSRARFFRIGALGGAGPTGGFGSLSLRLPSVSSLIGTHLYAQWFVVDPHTGGNCSATKAVDILLF
;
A
#
# COMPACT_ATOMS: atom_id res chain seq x y z
N MET A 1 72.33 -19.65 59.00
CA MET A 1 70.92 -20.06 59.04
C MET A 1 70.65 -20.89 57.79
N GLN A 2 70.92 -22.20 57.89
CA GLN A 2 69.93 -23.30 57.96
C GLN A 2 69.33 -23.63 56.58
N THR A 3 69.94 -24.60 55.88
CA THR A 3 69.47 -26.00 55.66
C THR A 3 68.54 -26.12 54.43
N SER A 4 68.99 -26.62 53.28
CA SER A 4 69.17 -28.06 52.92
C SER A 4 67.85 -28.76 52.57
N LEU A 5 67.62 -29.10 51.29
CA LEU A 5 67.52 -30.48 50.76
C LEU A 5 66.86 -30.55 49.38
N ARG A 6 67.44 -31.42 48.54
CA ARG A 6 67.04 -31.86 47.21
C ARG A 6 65.76 -32.72 47.25
N THR A 7 64.95 -32.72 46.18
CA THR A 7 64.45 -33.94 45.47
C THR A 7 63.51 -33.61 44.28
N THR A 8 63.99 -33.90 43.06
CA THR A 8 63.52 -34.96 42.14
C THR A 8 62.01 -35.21 41.82
N PHE A 9 61.71 -35.20 40.50
CA PHE A 9 60.64 -35.85 39.70
C PHE A 9 59.15 -35.74 40.08
N LEU A 10 58.30 -35.32 39.12
CA LEU A 10 57.24 -36.16 38.53
C LEU A 10 56.45 -35.42 37.42
N ARG A 11 56.32 -36.10 36.27
CA ARG A 11 55.36 -35.79 35.21
C ARG A 11 53.94 -35.93 35.77
N ALA A 12 53.14 -34.86 35.71
CA ALA A 12 51.70 -34.95 35.91
C ALA A 12 50.99 -34.93 34.55
N LEU A 13 50.42 -36.08 34.21
CA LEU A 13 49.55 -36.35 33.09
C LEU A 13 48.23 -35.58 33.31
N SER A 14 48.01 -34.46 32.61
CA SER A 14 46.73 -33.76 32.65
C SER A 14 45.71 -34.51 31.79
N ILE A 15 44.87 -35.30 32.46
CA ILE A 15 43.70 -35.99 31.92
C ILE A 15 42.74 -34.92 31.35
N ARG A 16 42.46 -35.02 30.05
CA ARG A 16 41.39 -34.27 29.39
C ARG A 16 40.05 -34.73 29.95
N ALA A 17 39.43 -33.93 30.80
CA ALA A 17 38.01 -34.03 31.06
C ALA A 17 37.27 -33.50 29.82
N ALA A 18 36.75 -34.42 29.00
CA ALA A 18 35.75 -34.08 27.99
C ALA A 18 34.46 -33.68 28.71
N LEU A 19 34.27 -32.38 28.96
CA LEU A 19 32.93 -31.86 29.19
C LEU A 19 32.18 -31.97 27.86
N ALA A 20 31.39 -33.03 27.74
CA ALA A 20 30.24 -33.01 26.84
C ALA A 20 29.33 -31.87 27.31
N SER A 21 29.49 -30.69 26.69
CA SER A 21 28.48 -29.65 26.75
C SER A 21 27.27 -30.24 26.05
N ALA A 22 26.31 -30.73 26.82
CA ALA A 22 24.96 -30.91 26.32
C ALA A 22 24.52 -29.52 25.83
N LEU A 23 24.48 -29.33 24.51
CA LEU A 23 23.74 -28.22 23.93
C LEU A 23 22.30 -28.42 24.40
N VAL A 24 21.90 -27.64 25.39
CA VAL A 24 20.50 -27.39 25.64
C VAL A 24 20.02 -26.62 24.41
N THR A 25 19.47 -27.33 23.45
CA THR A 25 18.67 -26.77 22.37
C THR A 25 17.42 -26.18 23.02
N GLY A 26 17.53 -24.98 23.58
CA GLY A 26 16.37 -24.18 23.92
C GLY A 26 15.52 -24.00 22.65
N PRO A 27 14.19 -23.96 22.75
CA PRO A 27 13.36 -23.80 21.57
C PRO A 27 13.73 -22.47 20.90
N VAL A 28 14.04 -22.53 19.60
CA VAL A 28 14.42 -21.43 18.70
C VAL A 28 13.35 -20.31 18.60
N PHE A 29 12.23 -20.47 19.33
CA PHE A 29 11.05 -19.62 19.32
C PHE A 29 10.59 -19.20 20.74
N SER A 30 11.47 -19.17 21.73
CA SER A 30 11.08 -18.89 23.14
C SER A 30 10.75 -17.41 23.46
N GLN A 31 10.67 -16.50 22.49
CA GLN A 31 10.48 -15.08 22.77
C GLN A 31 9.26 -14.53 22.02
N GLY A 32 8.32 -13.93 22.77
CA GLY A 32 7.27 -13.11 22.17
C GLY A 32 7.89 -11.94 21.38
N LEU A 33 7.10 -11.29 20.52
CA LEU A 33 7.55 -10.21 19.63
C LEU A 33 8.37 -9.10 20.31
N GLY A 34 8.21 -8.90 21.63
CA GLY A 34 8.94 -7.90 22.38
C GLY A 34 8.48 -6.48 22.06
N ILE A 35 9.29 -5.50 22.45
CA ILE A 35 9.04 -4.08 22.18
C ILE A 35 9.75 -3.70 20.88
N PRO A 36 9.06 -3.11 19.88
CA PRO A 36 9.72 -2.67 18.66
C PRO A 36 10.80 -1.60 18.92
N PRO A 37 11.92 -1.63 18.17
CA PRO A 37 12.91 -0.55 18.16
C PRO A 37 12.27 0.81 17.89
N THR A 38 12.79 1.83 18.57
CA THR A 38 12.23 3.17 18.55
C THR A 38 13.36 4.20 18.67
N PRO A 39 13.40 5.23 17.80
CA PRO A 39 14.44 6.25 17.88
C PRO A 39 14.20 7.08 19.15
N PRO A 40 15.25 7.41 19.94
CA PRO A 40 15.09 8.08 21.23
C PRO A 40 14.32 9.41 21.18
N GLY A 41 14.35 10.12 20.05
CA GLY A 41 13.62 11.37 19.86
C GLY A 41 12.17 11.21 19.39
N ASN A 42 11.71 9.99 19.10
CA ASN A 42 10.31 9.71 18.77
C ASN A 42 9.73 8.49 19.51
N PRO A 43 9.73 8.47 20.85
CA PRO A 43 9.01 7.45 21.60
C PRO A 43 7.51 7.52 21.28
N PRO A 44 6.83 6.37 21.05
CA PRO A 44 5.40 6.35 20.81
C PRO A 44 4.66 6.78 22.08
N THR A 45 3.78 7.77 21.95
CA THR A 45 2.82 8.18 22.98
C THR A 45 1.41 8.00 22.45
N ALA A 46 0.41 7.92 23.33
CA ALA A 46 -0.99 7.80 22.90
C ALA A 46 -1.40 8.92 21.93
N SER A 47 -0.99 10.17 22.20
CA SER A 47 -1.27 11.31 21.29
C SER A 47 -0.57 11.19 19.94
N LYS A 48 0.70 10.73 19.89
CA LYS A 48 1.41 10.53 18.62
C LYS A 48 0.81 9.38 17.81
N VAL A 49 0.43 8.29 18.47
CA VAL A 49 -0.26 7.15 17.85
C VAL A 49 -1.61 7.58 17.29
N ALA A 50 -2.41 8.34 18.05
CA ALA A 50 -3.70 8.83 17.59
C ALA A 50 -3.57 9.82 16.42
N LEU A 51 -2.62 10.76 16.48
CA LEU A 51 -2.30 11.65 15.37
C LEU A 51 -1.87 10.86 14.12
N GLY A 52 -0.97 9.89 14.30
CA GLY A 52 -0.50 9.01 13.25
C GLY A 52 -1.62 8.21 12.61
N LYS A 53 -2.53 7.65 13.42
CA LYS A 53 -3.70 6.91 12.95
C LYS A 53 -4.64 7.81 12.14
N ALA A 54 -4.88 9.04 12.60
CA ALA A 54 -5.67 9.99 11.82
C ALA A 54 -5.02 10.27 10.45
N LEU A 55 -3.72 10.56 10.41
CA LEU A 55 -3.01 10.85 9.15
C LEU A 55 -2.89 9.63 8.22
N PHE A 56 -2.65 8.44 8.76
CA PHE A 56 -2.49 7.20 7.98
C PHE A 56 -3.76 6.85 7.18
N TRP A 57 -4.92 7.23 7.70
CA TRP A 57 -6.23 6.92 7.14
C TRP A 57 -6.94 8.12 6.48
N ASP A 58 -6.30 9.30 6.44
CA ASP A 58 -6.92 10.49 5.82
C ASP A 58 -6.56 10.58 4.32
N GLU A 59 -7.51 10.22 3.47
CA GLU A 59 -7.33 10.24 2.01
C GLU A 59 -7.05 11.64 1.46
N GLN A 60 -7.40 12.70 2.21
CA GLN A 60 -7.09 14.08 1.84
C GLN A 60 -5.58 14.30 1.66
N LEU A 61 -4.74 13.44 2.26
CA LEU A 61 -3.30 13.51 2.12
C LEU A 61 -2.81 13.27 0.69
N SER A 62 -3.51 12.47 -0.14
CA SER A 62 -3.18 12.29 -1.57
C SER A 62 -3.64 13.47 -2.43
N SER A 63 -2.95 13.77 -3.53
CA SER A 63 -3.21 14.91 -4.40
C SER A 63 -4.67 14.99 -4.86
N THR A 64 -5.24 13.83 -5.18
CA THR A 64 -6.62 13.59 -5.67
C THR A 64 -7.63 13.27 -4.57
N ARG A 65 -7.24 13.25 -3.29
CA ARG A 65 -8.11 12.93 -2.15
C ARG A 65 -8.73 11.54 -2.22
N SER A 66 -8.12 10.61 -2.95
CA SER A 66 -8.66 9.27 -3.21
C SER A 66 -7.82 8.14 -2.62
N ILE A 67 -6.64 8.46 -2.08
CA ILE A 67 -5.68 7.49 -1.52
C ILE A 67 -5.17 7.97 -0.15
N ALA A 68 -5.17 7.07 0.82
CA ALA A 68 -4.46 7.18 2.10
C ALA A 68 -3.42 6.06 2.20
N CYS A 69 -2.59 6.06 3.25
CA CYS A 69 -1.74 4.90 3.55
C CYS A 69 -2.60 3.64 3.75
N GLY A 70 -3.73 3.80 4.46
CA GLY A 70 -4.73 2.74 4.68
C GLY A 70 -5.41 2.21 3.42
N SER A 71 -5.36 2.92 2.28
CA SER A 71 -5.90 2.39 1.01
C SER A 71 -5.06 1.24 0.45
N CYS A 72 -3.76 1.20 0.76
CA CYS A 72 -2.83 0.17 0.30
C CYS A 72 -2.38 -0.78 1.42
N HIS A 73 -2.72 -0.51 2.68
CA HIS A 73 -2.21 -1.22 3.85
C HIS A 73 -3.33 -1.51 4.85
N VAL A 74 -4.27 -2.38 4.44
CA VAL A 74 -5.48 -2.71 5.18
C VAL A 74 -5.20 -3.85 6.17
N PRO A 75 -5.44 -3.69 7.48
CA PRO A 75 -5.16 -4.73 8.46
C PRO A 75 -5.86 -6.06 8.17
N GLU A 76 -7.13 -6.05 7.79
CA GLU A 76 -7.94 -7.23 7.48
C GLU A 76 -7.40 -8.02 6.26
N ALA A 77 -6.57 -7.37 5.44
CA ALA A 77 -5.80 -8.00 4.37
C ALA A 77 -4.35 -8.33 4.80
N GLY A 78 -4.08 -8.46 6.10
CA GLY A 78 -2.74 -8.69 6.65
C GLY A 78 -1.79 -7.50 6.48
N GLY A 79 -2.31 -6.28 6.33
CA GLY A 79 -1.54 -5.03 6.22
C GLY A 79 -1.09 -4.66 4.81
N ILE A 80 -1.69 -5.24 3.77
CA ILE A 80 -1.38 -4.98 2.35
C ILE A 80 -2.62 -4.46 1.61
N ASP A 81 -2.52 -4.35 0.28
CA ASP A 81 -3.58 -3.82 -0.57
C ASP A 81 -4.56 -4.92 -1.04
N PRO A 82 -5.79 -4.97 -0.52
CA PRO A 82 -6.80 -5.96 -0.93
C PRO A 82 -7.27 -5.75 -2.38
N ARG A 83 -7.11 -4.54 -2.94
CA ARG A 83 -7.53 -4.23 -4.32
C ARG A 83 -6.73 -5.04 -5.34
N THR A 84 -5.53 -5.50 -4.98
CA THR A 84 -4.72 -6.40 -5.82
C THR A 84 -5.40 -7.73 -6.12
N ALA A 85 -6.17 -8.25 -5.16
CA ALA A 85 -6.96 -9.47 -5.32
C ALA A 85 -8.37 -9.18 -5.85
N LEU A 86 -9.02 -8.12 -5.35
CA LEU A 86 -10.41 -7.79 -5.68
C LEU A 86 -10.59 -7.19 -7.08
N HIS A 87 -9.58 -6.43 -7.57
CA HIS A 87 -9.63 -5.72 -8.84
C HIS A 87 -8.34 -5.94 -9.66
N PRO A 88 -8.05 -7.19 -10.06
CA PRO A 88 -6.75 -7.56 -10.64
C PRO A 88 -6.42 -6.86 -11.96
N ALA A 89 -7.42 -6.40 -12.71
CA ALA A 89 -7.20 -5.60 -13.92
C ALA A 89 -6.74 -4.18 -13.60
N ALA A 90 -7.35 -3.54 -12.60
CA ALA A 90 -6.98 -2.19 -12.15
C ALA A 90 -5.68 -2.15 -11.34
N ALA A 91 -5.27 -3.30 -10.79
CA ALA A 91 -4.05 -3.48 -10.01
C ALA A 91 -2.86 -4.01 -10.84
N ARG A 92 -2.94 -3.94 -12.17
CA ARG A 92 -1.91 -4.46 -13.07
C ARG A 92 -0.93 -3.37 -13.49
N HIS A 93 0.36 -3.66 -13.37
CA HIS A 93 1.45 -2.88 -13.98
C HIS A 93 2.03 -3.69 -15.13
N PRO A 94 2.33 -3.07 -16.29
CA PRO A 94 2.76 -3.77 -17.50
C PRO A 94 4.24 -4.21 -17.49
N GLY A 95 4.79 -4.47 -16.29
CA GLY A 95 6.20 -4.83 -16.13
C GLY A 95 7.22 -3.84 -16.73
N PRO A 96 8.50 -4.26 -16.79
CA PRO A 96 9.56 -3.56 -17.51
C PRO A 96 9.40 -3.46 -19.04
N ASP A 97 8.70 -4.39 -19.70
CA ASP A 97 8.49 -4.33 -21.15
C ASP A 97 7.47 -3.25 -21.57
N GLY A 98 6.62 -2.81 -20.63
CA GLY A 98 5.63 -1.77 -20.84
C GLY A 98 4.38 -2.24 -21.59
N VAL A 99 4.19 -3.56 -21.76
CA VAL A 99 3.09 -4.18 -22.50
C VAL A 99 2.18 -4.95 -21.55
N PHE A 100 0.92 -4.51 -21.40
CA PHE A 100 -0.06 -5.25 -20.61
C PHE A 100 -0.37 -6.63 -21.21
N GLY A 101 -0.49 -7.62 -20.33
CA GLY A 101 -0.84 -8.99 -20.71
C GLY A 101 0.35 -9.86 -21.09
N SER A 102 1.57 -9.34 -20.90
CA SER A 102 2.82 -10.09 -21.00
C SER A 102 3.01 -11.00 -19.77
N ALA A 103 4.06 -11.84 -19.81
CA ALA A 103 4.45 -12.68 -18.68
C ALA A 103 5.09 -11.89 -17.53
N ASP A 104 5.56 -10.66 -17.79
CA ASP A 104 6.28 -9.82 -16.84
C ASP A 104 5.34 -8.81 -16.15
N ASP A 105 4.03 -8.89 -16.38
CA ASP A 105 3.00 -8.15 -15.66
C ASP A 105 3.16 -8.31 -14.13
N ILE A 106 2.91 -7.22 -13.41
CA ILE A 106 2.98 -7.17 -11.94
C ILE A 106 1.58 -6.87 -11.39
N ARG A 107 1.21 -7.51 -10.28
CA ARG A 107 0.00 -7.20 -9.52
C ARG A 107 0.37 -6.42 -8.28
N ALA A 108 0.07 -5.12 -8.29
CA ALA A 108 0.53 -4.18 -7.29
C ALA A 108 -0.51 -3.08 -7.02
N SER A 109 -0.14 -2.11 -6.19
CA SER A 109 -1.08 -1.13 -5.66
C SER A 109 -1.31 0.01 -6.64
N ALA A 110 -2.59 0.29 -6.91
CA ALA A 110 -3.02 1.46 -7.67
C ALA A 110 -3.00 2.71 -6.77
N GLY A 111 -2.28 3.74 -7.18
CA GLY A 111 -2.24 5.03 -6.51
C GLY A 111 -3.17 6.05 -7.18
N VAL A 112 -2.60 7.15 -7.65
CA VAL A 112 -3.34 8.27 -8.25
C VAL A 112 -3.13 8.36 -9.76
N PRO A 113 -4.10 8.90 -10.53
CA PRO A 113 -3.87 9.29 -11.91
C PRO A 113 -2.74 10.31 -12.03
N ARG A 114 -2.02 10.26 -13.15
CA ARG A 114 -1.01 11.26 -13.46
C ARG A 114 -1.70 12.62 -13.60
N SER A 115 -1.25 13.59 -12.83
CA SER A 115 -1.80 14.94 -12.82
C SER A 115 -0.72 15.97 -12.55
N ASN A 116 -0.97 17.22 -12.95
CA ASN A 116 -0.08 18.35 -12.65
C ASN A 116 -0.50 19.09 -11.38
N VAL A 117 0.24 20.14 -11.02
CA VAL A 117 0.01 20.97 -9.83
C VAL A 117 -1.36 21.66 -9.82
N ALA A 118 -1.99 21.88 -10.98
CA ALA A 118 -3.32 22.46 -11.09
C ALA A 118 -4.44 21.41 -10.92
N GLY A 119 -4.09 20.12 -10.77
CA GLY A 119 -5.03 19.01 -10.69
C GLY A 119 -5.55 18.53 -12.05
N SER A 120 -5.06 19.10 -13.16
CA SER A 120 -5.39 18.60 -14.51
C SER A 120 -4.72 17.26 -14.74
N TYR A 121 -5.48 16.30 -15.28
CA TYR A 121 -4.94 14.97 -15.59
C TYR A 121 -4.13 15.04 -16.88
N GLU A 122 -3.00 14.35 -16.86
CA GLU A 122 -2.11 14.20 -18.00
C GLU A 122 -2.10 12.74 -18.45
N LEU A 123 -1.93 12.51 -19.75
CA LEU A 123 -1.85 11.17 -20.28
C LEU A 123 -0.53 10.52 -19.85
N ASP A 124 -0.62 9.45 -19.07
CA ASP A 124 0.49 8.55 -18.84
C ASP A 124 0.65 7.57 -20.00
N ALA A 125 1.91 7.26 -20.36
CA ALA A 125 2.20 6.40 -21.51
C ALA A 125 1.70 4.96 -21.32
N GLN A 126 1.68 4.48 -20.08
CA GLN A 126 1.24 3.13 -19.73
C GLN A 126 -0.22 3.15 -19.27
N PHE A 127 -0.55 4.02 -18.31
CA PHE A 127 -1.85 3.95 -17.63
C PHE A 127 -2.93 4.83 -18.27
N GLY A 128 -2.59 5.65 -19.26
CA GLY A 128 -3.50 6.63 -19.84
C GLY A 128 -3.93 7.64 -18.76
N LEU A 129 -5.24 7.78 -18.56
CA LEU A 129 -5.79 8.60 -17.47
C LEU A 129 -6.25 7.78 -16.25
N ASN A 130 -6.03 6.46 -16.26
CA ASN A 130 -6.37 5.63 -15.11
C ASN A 130 -5.38 5.89 -13.95
N PRO A 131 -5.73 5.52 -12.70
CA PRO A 131 -4.76 5.44 -11.62
C PRO A 131 -3.51 4.63 -12.02
N GLN A 132 -2.34 5.17 -11.70
CA GLN A 132 -1.07 4.50 -11.96
C GLN A 132 -0.87 3.35 -10.96
N VAL A 133 -0.30 2.24 -11.43
CA VAL A 133 0.01 1.09 -10.57
C VAL A 133 1.50 1.10 -10.26
N THR A 134 1.87 0.79 -9.02
CA THR A 134 3.26 0.70 -8.57
C THR A 134 4.00 -0.52 -9.18
N PRO A 135 5.33 -0.47 -9.36
CA PRO A 135 6.10 -1.58 -9.92
C PRO A 135 6.38 -2.71 -8.90
N ARG A 136 5.94 -2.55 -7.66
CA ARG A 136 6.01 -3.59 -6.63
C ARG A 136 4.77 -3.55 -5.77
N ARG A 137 4.34 -4.71 -5.31
CA ARG A 137 3.23 -4.84 -4.38
C ARG A 137 3.55 -4.19 -3.03
N ALA A 138 2.55 -3.54 -2.43
CA ALA A 138 2.66 -3.01 -1.07
C ALA A 138 3.07 -4.10 -0.06
N PRO A 139 4.20 -3.95 0.66
CA PRO A 139 4.55 -4.84 1.77
C PRO A 139 3.62 -4.58 2.96
N THR A 140 3.59 -5.51 3.92
CA THR A 140 2.81 -5.32 5.15
C THR A 140 3.37 -4.18 6.01
N VAL A 141 2.48 -3.43 6.68
CA VAL A 141 2.86 -2.49 7.75
C VAL A 141 2.76 -3.11 9.14
N ILE A 142 2.09 -4.26 9.28
CA ILE A 142 1.94 -4.98 10.54
C ILE A 142 3.30 -5.60 10.89
N ASN A 143 3.77 -5.39 12.11
CA ASN A 143 5.11 -5.77 12.58
C ASN A 143 6.28 -5.12 11.83
N ALA A 144 6.03 -4.14 10.93
CA ALA A 144 7.10 -3.48 10.18
C ALA A 144 8.13 -2.79 11.08
N ALA A 145 7.71 -2.40 12.29
CA ALA A 145 8.55 -1.79 13.31
C ALA A 145 9.73 -2.65 13.77
N PHE A 146 9.72 -3.96 13.53
CA PHE A 146 10.82 -4.87 13.89
C PHE A 146 11.91 -4.96 12.80
N SER A 147 11.73 -4.28 11.67
CA SER A 147 12.66 -4.29 10.54
C SER A 147 13.52 -3.03 10.53
N PHE A 148 14.84 -3.18 10.44
CA PHE A 148 15.78 -2.05 10.33
C PHE A 148 15.81 -1.41 8.94
N ASP A 149 15.39 -2.15 7.91
CA ASP A 149 15.24 -1.69 6.54
C ASP A 149 13.81 -1.97 6.06
N LEU A 150 13.18 -1.00 5.40
CA LEU A 150 11.82 -1.07 4.86
C LEU A 150 11.78 -0.87 3.35
N PHE A 151 10.63 -1.19 2.76
CA PHE A 151 10.46 -1.62 1.36
C PHE A 151 11.10 -2.98 1.05
N TRP A 152 10.75 -3.53 -0.11
CA TRP A 152 11.31 -4.80 -0.60
C TRP A 152 12.83 -4.72 -0.85
N ASP A 153 13.36 -3.57 -1.24
CA ASP A 153 14.80 -3.36 -1.49
C ASP A 153 15.55 -2.76 -0.28
N GLY A 154 14.83 -2.44 0.80
CA GLY A 154 15.43 -1.85 1.99
C GLY A 154 15.91 -0.41 1.84
N ARG A 155 15.38 0.35 0.86
CA ARG A 155 15.83 1.75 0.64
C ARG A 155 15.44 2.71 1.76
N ALA A 156 14.44 2.37 2.57
CA ALA A 156 14.11 3.10 3.79
C ALA A 156 14.83 2.46 4.97
N ASN A 157 16.02 2.97 5.30
CA ASN A 157 16.90 2.41 6.32
C ASN A 157 16.67 3.04 7.71
N GLY A 158 17.43 2.60 8.70
CA GLY A 158 17.34 3.08 10.08
C GLY A 158 17.62 4.57 10.32
N SER A 159 18.08 5.34 9.33
CA SER A 159 18.26 6.79 9.47
C SER A 159 17.07 7.57 8.88
N PHE A 160 16.78 8.72 9.48
CA PHE A 160 15.74 9.63 9.00
C PHE A 160 16.26 11.05 8.87
N HIS A 161 16.04 11.62 7.70
CA HIS A 161 16.34 13.00 7.35
C HIS A 161 15.04 13.78 7.18
N ASP A 162 15.02 15.03 7.63
CA ASP A 162 13.87 15.90 7.42
C ASP A 162 13.63 16.09 5.90
N PRO A 163 12.43 15.78 5.39
CA PRO A 163 12.20 15.76 3.95
C PRO A 163 12.28 17.12 3.24
N ILE A 164 12.28 18.24 3.99
CA ILE A 164 12.36 19.59 3.43
C ILE A 164 13.81 20.08 3.46
N THR A 165 14.47 19.95 4.60
CA THR A 165 15.81 20.51 4.84
C THR A 165 16.95 19.55 4.51
N GLY A 166 16.67 18.25 4.44
CA GLY A 166 17.68 17.19 4.30
C GLY A 166 18.53 16.96 5.56
N ALA A 167 18.27 17.70 6.64
CA ALA A 167 19.01 17.57 7.89
C ALA A 167 18.75 16.19 8.52
N LEU A 168 19.81 15.56 9.06
CA LEU A 168 19.68 14.32 9.80
C LEU A 168 18.87 14.57 11.09
N VAL A 169 17.75 13.88 11.24
CA VAL A 169 16.89 13.94 12.43
C VAL A 169 17.19 12.78 13.37
N PHE A 170 17.25 11.56 12.84
CA PHE A 170 17.59 10.36 13.60
C PHE A 170 18.67 9.53 12.89
N PRO A 171 19.78 9.17 13.57
CA PRO A 171 20.83 8.35 12.97
C PRO A 171 20.52 6.85 12.94
N PHE A 172 19.57 6.35 13.74
CA PHE A 172 19.23 4.93 13.87
C PHE A 172 17.77 4.73 14.31
N ASP A 173 17.27 3.50 14.17
CA ASP A 173 15.92 3.03 14.53
C ASP A 173 14.74 3.77 13.89
N ALA A 174 14.99 4.53 12.83
CA ALA A 174 14.02 5.42 12.19
C ALA A 174 13.54 4.95 10.80
N ALA A 175 13.58 3.63 10.53
CA ALA A 175 13.12 3.07 9.26
C ALA A 175 11.66 3.40 8.95
N LEU A 176 10.80 3.45 9.98
CA LEU A 176 9.40 3.83 9.83
C LEU A 176 9.21 5.31 9.45
N GLU A 177 9.99 6.22 10.00
CA GLU A 177 9.97 7.63 9.57
C GLU A 177 10.49 7.75 8.13
N SER A 178 11.55 7.01 7.82
CA SER A 178 12.19 6.96 6.49
C SER A 178 11.25 6.43 5.40
N VAL A 179 10.45 5.40 5.67
CA VAL A 179 9.49 4.84 4.70
C VAL A 179 8.31 5.79 4.48
N VAL A 180 7.80 6.44 5.53
CA VAL A 180 6.66 7.36 5.44
C VAL A 180 6.99 8.61 4.61
N ALA A 181 8.26 9.00 4.56
CA ALA A 181 8.71 10.17 3.81
C ALA A 181 8.49 10.09 2.29
N GLN A 182 8.27 8.89 1.72
CA GLN A 182 8.28 8.68 0.27
C GLN A 182 6.88 8.74 -0.38
N PRO A 183 5.85 8.01 0.09
CA PRO A 183 4.57 7.90 -0.63
C PRO A 183 3.82 9.23 -0.86
N PRO A 184 3.75 10.19 0.11
CA PRO A 184 2.98 11.43 -0.06
C PRO A 184 3.38 12.30 -1.26
N VAL A 185 4.63 12.18 -1.72
CA VAL A 185 5.19 12.95 -2.85
C VAL A 185 5.46 12.07 -4.08
N ASN A 186 5.30 10.75 -3.98
CA ASN A 186 5.49 9.84 -5.10
C ASN A 186 4.31 9.90 -6.07
N THR A 187 4.60 10.14 -7.35
CA THR A 187 3.60 10.35 -8.40
C THR A 187 2.80 9.10 -8.77
N LEU A 188 3.33 7.91 -8.49
CA LEU A 188 2.60 6.65 -8.67
C LEU A 188 1.72 6.30 -7.47
N GLU A 189 1.95 6.92 -6.30
CA GLU A 189 1.29 6.55 -5.05
C GLU A 189 0.26 7.59 -4.62
N MET A 190 0.70 8.78 -4.15
CA MET A 190 -0.18 9.79 -3.56
C MET A 190 0.03 11.20 -4.11
N GLY A 191 1.07 11.44 -4.93
CA GLY A 191 1.47 12.76 -5.42
C GLY A 191 1.01 13.03 -6.85
N HIS A 192 0.79 14.31 -7.16
CA HIS A 192 0.81 14.78 -8.54
C HIS A 192 2.26 15.12 -8.94
N LEU A 193 2.51 15.40 -10.21
CA LEU A 193 3.83 15.82 -10.70
C LEU A 193 4.30 17.09 -10.01
N GLY A 194 5.55 17.09 -9.55
CA GLY A 194 6.16 18.22 -8.84
C GLY A 194 5.63 18.45 -7.43
N ARG A 195 4.85 17.52 -6.87
CA ARG A 195 4.43 17.61 -5.46
C ARG A 195 5.64 17.43 -4.54
N ASP A 196 5.74 18.27 -3.53
CA ASP A 196 6.80 18.26 -2.53
C ASP A 196 6.23 18.29 -1.10
N TRP A 197 7.13 18.18 -0.11
CA TRP A 197 6.75 18.18 1.30
C TRP A 197 6.18 19.51 1.82
N PRO A 198 6.65 20.70 1.37
CA PRO A 198 5.96 21.95 1.65
C PRO A 198 4.48 21.93 1.24
N ALA A 199 4.14 21.43 0.05
CA ALA A 199 2.75 21.29 -0.38
C ALA A 199 1.95 20.28 0.46
N VAL A 200 2.59 19.20 0.92
CA VAL A 200 1.96 18.23 1.84
C VAL A 200 1.66 18.86 3.20
N VAL A 201 2.62 19.59 3.79
CA VAL A 201 2.46 20.29 5.08
C VAL A 201 1.36 21.35 4.99
N ALA A 202 1.40 22.21 3.98
CA ALA A 202 0.40 23.25 3.77
C ALA A 202 -1.02 22.67 3.64
N ARG A 203 -1.15 21.47 3.07
CA ARG A 203 -2.43 20.76 2.99
C ARG A 203 -2.91 20.28 4.37
N ILE A 204 -2.03 19.66 5.15
CA ILE A 204 -2.35 19.16 6.50
C ILE A 204 -2.80 20.31 7.40
N GLU A 205 -2.19 21.48 7.30
CA GLU A 205 -2.52 22.65 8.11
C GLU A 205 -3.97 23.14 7.95
N VAL A 206 -4.54 22.97 6.76
CA VAL A 206 -5.88 23.49 6.44
C VAL A 206 -6.97 22.42 6.39
N MET A 207 -6.59 21.14 6.28
CA MET A 207 -7.57 20.05 6.22
C MET A 207 -8.15 19.74 7.61
N GLN A 208 -9.43 19.36 7.62
CA GLN A 208 -10.08 18.88 8.83
C GLN A 208 -9.81 17.37 8.99
N PRO A 209 -9.36 16.90 10.17
CA PRO A 209 -9.01 15.49 10.37
C PRO A 209 -10.14 14.54 10.00
N LEU A 210 -9.83 13.58 9.12
CA LEU A 210 -10.73 12.51 8.70
C LEU A 210 -12.09 13.00 8.15
N ALA A 211 -12.14 14.21 7.58
CA ALA A 211 -13.38 14.84 7.15
C ALA A 211 -14.12 14.09 6.03
N MET A 212 -13.46 13.16 5.33
CA MET A 212 -14.09 12.32 4.31
C MET A 212 -14.41 10.92 4.83
N SER A 213 -13.94 10.56 6.02
CA SER A 213 -14.14 9.22 6.57
C SER A 213 -15.61 9.05 6.99
N PRO A 214 -16.34 8.06 6.44
CA PRO A 214 -17.74 7.83 6.81
C PRO A 214 -17.89 7.24 8.21
N ASN A 215 -16.84 6.67 8.79
CA ASN A 215 -16.83 6.12 10.13
C ASN A 215 -15.43 6.25 10.74
N VAL A 216 -15.34 6.83 11.93
CA VAL A 216 -14.10 6.96 12.70
C VAL A 216 -14.26 6.23 14.03
N PRO A 217 -13.35 5.31 14.43
CA PRO A 217 -13.44 4.62 15.72
C PRO A 217 -13.61 5.60 16.88
N ALA A 218 -14.52 5.29 17.80
CA ALA A 218 -14.95 6.21 18.86
C ALA A 218 -13.79 6.78 19.69
N ALA A 219 -12.78 5.96 20.01
CA ALA A 219 -11.60 6.43 20.74
C ALA A 219 -10.82 7.51 19.98
N LEU A 220 -10.65 7.35 18.66
CA LEU A 220 -9.98 8.33 17.82
C LEU A 220 -10.85 9.57 17.60
N ALA A 221 -12.15 9.41 17.37
CA ALA A 221 -13.10 10.51 17.22
C ALA A 221 -13.16 11.38 18.49
N ASN A 222 -13.22 10.74 19.67
CA ASN A 222 -13.19 11.40 20.97
C ASN A 222 -11.86 12.10 21.24
N TRP A 223 -10.75 11.53 20.78
CA TRP A 223 -9.46 12.21 20.87
C TRP A 223 -9.43 13.41 19.92
N ILE A 224 -9.87 13.29 18.66
CA ILE A 224 -9.90 14.41 17.72
C ILE A 224 -10.76 15.56 18.26
N ALA A 225 -11.97 15.26 18.74
CA ALA A 225 -12.87 16.21 19.41
C ALA A 225 -13.04 17.56 18.67
N GLY A 226 -13.16 17.52 17.34
CA GLY A 226 -13.32 18.71 16.50
C GLY A 226 -12.09 19.62 16.39
N ARG A 227 -10.93 19.19 16.90
CA ARG A 227 -9.66 19.93 16.78
C ARG A 227 -9.10 19.83 15.36
N SER A 228 -8.46 20.92 14.92
CA SER A 228 -7.69 20.97 13.67
C SER A 228 -6.38 20.18 13.78
N TYR A 229 -5.77 19.81 12.65
CA TYR A 229 -4.45 19.15 12.68
C TYR A 229 -3.39 19.96 13.43
N PRO A 230 -3.21 21.28 13.25
CA PRO A 230 -2.26 22.05 14.06
C PRO A 230 -2.42 21.84 15.57
N GLN A 231 -3.66 21.84 16.08
CA GLN A 231 -3.95 21.57 17.49
C GLN A 231 -3.65 20.11 17.90
N LEU A 232 -3.87 19.15 17.00
CA LEU A 232 -3.52 17.74 17.24
C LEU A 232 -2.00 17.52 17.23
N PHE A 233 -1.26 18.25 16.39
CA PHE A 233 0.21 18.27 16.40
C PHE A 233 0.75 18.86 17.71
N ASP A 234 0.20 19.98 18.18
CA ASP A 234 0.57 20.56 19.48
C ASP A 234 0.28 19.58 20.64
N ALA A 235 -0.83 18.84 20.58
CA ALA A 235 -1.15 17.82 21.58
C ALA A 235 -0.21 16.59 21.54
N ALA A 236 0.44 16.32 20.42
CA ALA A 236 1.33 15.17 20.23
C ALA A 236 2.82 15.50 20.43
N PHE A 237 3.24 16.71 20.05
CA PHE A 237 4.65 17.12 20.01
C PHE A 237 4.94 18.42 20.79
N GLY A 238 3.93 19.07 21.37
CA GLY A 238 4.04 20.43 21.89
C GLY A 238 4.12 21.47 20.76
N ALA A 239 4.29 22.74 21.16
CA ALA A 239 4.36 23.86 20.23
C ALA A 239 5.40 23.64 19.11
N GLY A 240 5.14 24.23 17.93
CA GLY A 240 6.00 24.11 16.75
C GLY A 240 5.27 23.66 15.49
N GLY A 241 3.94 23.46 15.57
CA GLY A 241 3.08 23.28 14.40
C GLY A 241 3.30 21.97 13.64
N VAL A 242 2.77 21.97 12.42
CA VAL A 242 2.86 20.87 11.46
C VAL A 242 4.19 20.97 10.72
N THR A 243 4.99 19.89 10.73
CA THR A 243 6.24 19.82 9.95
C THR A 243 6.34 18.48 9.24
N ALA A 244 7.13 18.41 8.16
CA ALA A 244 7.36 17.16 7.44
C ALA A 244 7.91 16.06 8.36
N ALA A 245 8.92 16.38 9.18
CA ALA A 245 9.43 15.45 10.19
C ALA A 245 8.37 15.00 11.21
N ARG A 246 7.57 15.92 11.78
CA ARG A 246 6.52 15.56 12.75
C ARG A 246 5.42 14.70 12.13
N THR A 247 5.07 14.95 10.86
CA THR A 247 4.13 14.12 10.11
C THR A 247 4.66 12.69 9.97
N CYS A 248 5.91 12.53 9.54
CA CYS A 248 6.55 11.21 9.44
C CYS A 248 6.62 10.51 10.81
N MET A 249 7.02 11.23 11.85
CA MET A 249 7.09 10.73 13.23
C MET A 249 5.75 10.27 13.79
N ALA A 250 4.66 10.99 13.50
CA ALA A 250 3.33 10.63 13.97
C ALA A 250 2.86 9.33 13.31
N ILE A 251 2.91 9.27 11.98
CA ILE A 251 2.51 8.08 11.22
C ILE A 251 3.37 6.88 11.62
N ALA A 252 4.69 7.05 11.75
CA ALA A 252 5.59 6.02 12.25
C ALA A 252 5.21 5.54 13.66
N SER A 253 4.79 6.44 14.56
CA SER A 253 4.31 6.05 15.89
C SER A 253 3.07 5.16 15.83
N TYR A 254 2.13 5.45 14.92
CA TYR A 254 0.98 4.56 14.69
C TYR A 254 1.43 3.20 14.13
N MET A 255 2.29 3.17 13.12
CA MET A 255 2.82 1.92 12.57
C MET A 255 3.56 1.06 13.64
N ARG A 256 4.27 1.68 14.59
CA ARG A 256 4.88 0.99 15.74
C ARG A 256 3.86 0.30 16.65
N SER A 257 2.61 0.75 16.66
CA SER A 257 1.55 0.12 17.46
C SER A 257 0.92 -1.11 16.79
N LEU A 258 1.17 -1.33 15.50
CA LEU A 258 0.58 -2.43 14.71
C LEU A 258 1.34 -3.74 14.92
N VAL A 259 1.29 -4.27 16.15
CA VAL A 259 1.99 -5.50 16.57
C VAL A 259 1.00 -6.67 16.69
N SER A 260 1.18 -7.72 15.89
CA SER A 260 0.31 -8.90 15.89
C SER A 260 0.91 -10.04 16.72
N ASN A 261 0.72 -9.96 18.03
CA ASN A 261 1.31 -10.84 19.05
C ASN A 261 0.30 -11.76 19.78
N GLN A 262 -0.86 -12.03 19.19
CA GLN A 262 -1.91 -12.88 19.77
C GLN A 262 -2.37 -13.98 18.80
N THR A 263 -1.41 -14.67 18.17
CA THR A 263 -1.68 -15.82 17.29
C THR A 263 -1.77 -17.12 18.10
N PRO A 264 -2.42 -18.19 17.58
CA PRO A 264 -2.33 -19.53 18.16
C PRO A 264 -0.88 -20.00 18.36
N PHE A 265 0.02 -19.66 17.43
CA PHE A 265 1.45 -19.95 17.54
C PHE A 265 2.14 -19.20 18.70
N ASP A 266 1.71 -17.99 19.05
CA ASP A 266 2.20 -17.27 20.23
C ASP A 266 1.79 -17.97 21.52
N ALA A 267 0.52 -18.38 21.62
CA ALA A 267 0.02 -19.10 22.78
C ALA A 267 0.75 -20.46 22.94
N PHE A 268 1.02 -21.14 21.84
CA PHE A 268 1.81 -22.37 21.81
C PHE A 268 3.24 -22.16 22.33
N GLN A 269 3.94 -21.12 21.83
CA GLN A 269 5.28 -20.75 22.32
C GLN A 269 5.29 -20.37 23.81
N ALA A 270 4.19 -19.78 24.30
CA ALA A 270 4.01 -19.44 25.72
C ALA A 270 3.66 -20.65 26.62
N GLY A 271 3.62 -21.87 26.07
CA GLY A 271 3.40 -23.11 26.81
C GLY A 271 1.97 -23.64 26.77
N ASN A 272 1.04 -22.98 26.07
CA ASN A 272 -0.28 -23.54 25.80
C ASN A 272 -0.21 -24.45 24.56
N PHE A 273 0.28 -25.67 24.75
CA PHE A 273 0.45 -26.63 23.64
C PHE A 273 -0.86 -27.06 22.97
N SER A 274 -2.02 -26.82 23.60
CA SER A 274 -3.34 -27.05 22.98
C SER A 274 -3.80 -25.91 22.05
N ALA A 275 -3.06 -24.80 21.98
CA ALA A 275 -3.39 -23.70 21.09
C ALA A 275 -3.23 -24.06 19.61
N LEU A 276 -2.37 -25.04 19.28
CA LEU A 276 -2.25 -25.60 17.93
C LEU A 276 -2.96 -26.95 17.85
N THR A 277 -3.71 -27.15 16.78
CA THR A 277 -4.27 -28.47 16.45
C THR A 277 -3.13 -29.48 16.15
N PRO A 278 -3.37 -30.79 16.24
CA PRO A 278 -2.37 -31.79 15.85
C PRO A 278 -1.84 -31.60 14.42
N GLN A 279 -2.71 -31.13 13.51
CA GLN A 279 -2.33 -30.84 12.13
C GLN A 279 -1.42 -29.60 12.03
N GLN A 280 -1.70 -28.53 12.79
CA GLN A 280 -0.83 -27.35 12.84
C GLN A 280 0.51 -27.66 13.49
N GLN A 281 0.55 -28.52 14.52
CA GLN A 281 1.80 -28.97 15.13
C GLN A 281 2.64 -29.79 14.14
N LEU A 282 2.01 -30.66 13.35
CA LEU A 282 2.68 -31.34 12.23
C LEU A 282 3.18 -30.31 11.19
N GLY A 283 2.40 -29.27 10.89
CA GLY A 283 2.79 -28.20 9.98
C GLY A 283 4.03 -27.44 10.45
N LEU A 284 4.13 -27.13 11.75
CA LEU A 284 5.32 -26.54 12.37
C LEU A 284 6.53 -27.46 12.25
N GLN A 285 6.36 -28.77 12.47
CA GLN A 285 7.44 -29.75 12.30
C GLN A 285 7.91 -29.81 10.83
N VAL A 286 6.98 -29.80 9.87
CA VAL A 286 7.30 -29.74 8.44
C VAL A 286 8.04 -28.45 8.11
N PHE A 287 7.60 -27.30 8.62
CA PHE A 287 8.27 -26.01 8.41
C PHE A 287 9.76 -26.05 8.82
N GLN A 288 10.06 -26.65 9.97
CA GLN A 288 11.43 -26.81 10.48
C GLN A 288 12.22 -27.87 9.70
N ALA A 289 11.61 -29.04 9.44
CA ALA A 289 12.24 -30.13 8.71
C ALA A 289 12.59 -29.72 7.26
N SER A 290 11.76 -28.88 6.65
CA SER A 290 11.96 -28.29 5.32
C SER A 290 12.85 -27.04 5.33
N ARG A 291 13.45 -26.68 6.48
CA ARG A 291 14.43 -25.58 6.62
C ARG A 291 13.87 -24.19 6.28
N CYS A 292 12.55 -23.98 6.32
CA CYS A 292 11.93 -22.68 6.10
C CYS A 292 12.42 -21.64 7.14
N ASP A 293 12.70 -22.12 8.36
CA ASP A 293 13.24 -21.38 9.49
C ASP A 293 14.68 -20.87 9.30
N SER A 294 15.39 -21.31 8.27
CA SER A 294 16.72 -20.76 7.92
C SER A 294 16.66 -19.29 7.48
N CYS A 295 15.51 -18.86 6.95
CA CYS A 295 15.23 -17.49 6.52
C CYS A 295 14.07 -16.88 7.33
N HIS A 296 13.07 -17.70 7.67
CA HIS A 296 11.86 -17.30 8.38
C HIS A 296 11.91 -17.71 9.85
N SER A 297 12.85 -17.12 10.59
CA SER A 297 13.11 -17.44 12.00
C SER A 297 12.66 -16.34 12.97
N GLY A 298 12.80 -16.63 14.26
CA GLY A 298 12.56 -15.68 15.33
C GLY A 298 11.08 -15.27 15.48
N PRO A 299 10.80 -14.25 16.32
CA PRO A 299 9.43 -13.91 16.70
C PRO A 299 8.56 -13.45 15.54
N THR A 300 9.11 -12.80 14.51
CA THR A 300 8.37 -12.36 13.31
C THR A 300 8.33 -13.41 12.21
N LEU A 301 9.01 -14.55 12.38
CA LEU A 301 9.27 -15.53 11.32
C LEU A 301 9.92 -14.87 10.10
N SER A 302 10.90 -13.99 10.35
CA SER A 302 11.76 -13.38 9.36
C SER A 302 13.03 -12.86 10.01
N LEU A 303 14.16 -13.16 9.38
CA LEU A 303 15.45 -12.54 9.70
C LEU A 303 15.61 -11.14 9.08
N PHE A 304 14.65 -10.69 8.27
CA PHE A 304 14.66 -9.43 7.52
C PHE A 304 15.89 -9.21 6.63
N GLU A 305 16.62 -10.28 6.32
CA GLU A 305 17.73 -10.23 5.37
C GLU A 305 17.23 -10.13 3.92
N PHE A 306 18.15 -9.89 3.00
CA PHE A 306 17.86 -9.79 1.57
C PHE A 306 18.28 -11.08 0.86
N ARG A 307 17.37 -11.66 0.09
CA ARG A 307 17.62 -12.86 -0.72
C ARG A 307 16.99 -12.73 -2.09
N TYR A 308 17.65 -13.30 -3.08
CA TYR A 308 17.06 -13.52 -4.39
C TYR A 308 16.55 -14.95 -4.43
N THR A 309 15.26 -15.14 -4.70
CA THR A 309 14.61 -16.47 -4.73
C THR A 309 14.12 -16.86 -6.11
N GLY A 310 14.39 -16.07 -7.15
CA GLY A 310 13.98 -16.40 -8.52
C GLY A 310 12.52 -16.08 -8.84
N VAL A 311 11.93 -15.05 -8.22
CA VAL A 311 10.55 -14.61 -8.52
C VAL A 311 10.45 -13.89 -9.88
N ARG A 312 11.52 -13.20 -10.28
CA ARG A 312 11.66 -12.47 -11.56
C ARG A 312 13.12 -12.45 -12.01
N PRO A 313 13.43 -12.24 -13.30
CA PRO A 313 14.79 -12.03 -13.76
C PRO A 313 15.47 -10.85 -13.05
N ARG A 314 16.74 -11.03 -12.71
CA ARG A 314 17.57 -9.98 -12.06
C ARG A 314 17.69 -8.68 -12.88
N SER A 315 17.49 -8.74 -14.19
CA SER A 315 17.53 -7.58 -15.09
C SER A 315 16.25 -6.75 -15.05
N GLU A 316 15.13 -7.34 -14.64
CA GLU A 316 13.82 -6.68 -14.61
C GLU A 316 13.59 -5.90 -13.32
N ASP A 317 14.11 -6.40 -12.20
CA ASP A 317 14.13 -5.70 -10.94
C ASP A 317 15.47 -5.93 -10.23
N LEU A 318 16.26 -4.87 -10.11
CA LEU A 318 17.59 -4.92 -9.50
C LEU A 318 17.53 -5.03 -7.97
N GLY A 319 16.37 -4.83 -7.33
CA GLY A 319 16.16 -5.05 -5.90
C GLY A 319 17.17 -4.28 -5.03
N ARG A 320 17.72 -4.96 -4.01
CA ARG A 320 18.68 -4.41 -3.04
C ARG A 320 19.93 -3.79 -3.69
N PHE A 321 20.34 -4.24 -4.87
CA PHE A 321 21.47 -3.65 -5.60
C PHE A 321 21.29 -2.14 -5.84
N LEU A 322 20.06 -1.66 -6.05
CA LEU A 322 19.79 -0.22 -6.22
C LEU A 322 20.14 0.61 -4.99
N VAL A 323 20.20 -0.03 -3.82
CA VAL A 323 20.53 0.63 -2.55
C VAL A 323 22.02 0.50 -2.22
N THR A 324 22.62 -0.65 -2.53
CA THR A 324 23.98 -0.98 -2.05
C THR A 324 25.06 -0.94 -3.12
N GLY A 325 24.71 -1.01 -4.41
CA GLY A 325 25.66 -1.20 -5.51
C GLY A 325 26.37 -2.56 -5.53
N ASN A 326 26.01 -3.49 -4.65
CA ASN A 326 26.71 -4.77 -4.49
C ASN A 326 26.16 -5.84 -5.44
N THR A 327 26.94 -6.24 -6.46
CA THR A 327 26.50 -7.16 -7.53
C THR A 327 25.82 -8.46 -7.04
N PRO A 328 26.36 -9.20 -6.04
CA PRO A 328 25.69 -10.32 -5.39
C PRO A 328 24.23 -10.09 -4.94
N GLN A 329 23.86 -8.84 -4.62
CA GLN A 329 22.52 -8.47 -4.13
C GLN A 329 21.56 -8.07 -5.25
N ARG A 330 21.92 -8.27 -6.52
CA ARG A 330 21.03 -7.96 -7.66
C ARG A 330 19.75 -8.80 -7.61
N GLY A 331 18.60 -8.17 -7.66
CA GLY A 331 17.28 -8.80 -7.53
C GLY A 331 16.94 -9.29 -6.13
N ALA A 332 17.83 -9.14 -5.16
CA ALA A 332 17.55 -9.57 -3.80
C ALA A 332 16.46 -8.67 -3.18
N MET A 333 15.51 -9.31 -2.51
CA MET A 333 14.40 -8.67 -1.82
C MET A 333 14.41 -9.06 -0.34
N LYS A 334 13.89 -8.18 0.50
CA LYS A 334 13.72 -8.39 1.93
C LYS A 334 12.83 -9.60 2.17
N ILE A 335 13.25 -10.49 3.04
CA ILE A 335 12.45 -11.62 3.52
C ILE A 335 11.26 -11.05 4.33
N PRO A 336 10.01 -11.27 3.91
CA PRO A 336 8.84 -10.76 4.63
C PRO A 336 8.60 -11.56 5.91
N ASP A 337 7.98 -10.93 6.92
CA ASP A 337 7.42 -11.64 8.07
C ASP A 337 6.28 -12.57 7.63
N LEU A 338 6.13 -13.73 8.28
CA LEU A 338 5.08 -14.70 7.94
C LEU A 338 3.83 -14.59 8.84
N ARG A 339 3.82 -13.68 9.82
CA ARG A 339 2.63 -13.47 10.64
C ARG A 339 1.45 -13.00 9.77
N ASN A 340 0.26 -13.50 10.02
CA ASN A 340 -0.96 -13.21 9.25
C ASN A 340 -0.85 -13.52 7.74
N ILE A 341 0.10 -14.36 7.31
CA ILE A 341 0.34 -14.62 5.88
C ILE A 341 -0.88 -15.19 5.16
N GLY A 342 -1.75 -15.93 5.86
CA GLY A 342 -3.02 -16.41 5.32
C GLY A 342 -3.94 -15.31 4.76
N LEU A 343 -3.79 -14.06 5.20
CA LEU A 343 -4.57 -12.92 4.69
C LEU A 343 -3.94 -12.24 3.47
N ARG A 344 -2.71 -12.63 3.08
CA ARG A 344 -1.83 -11.76 2.29
C ARG A 344 -1.80 -11.97 0.77
N ALA A 345 -2.74 -12.75 0.23
CA ALA A 345 -2.81 -13.01 -1.20
C ALA A 345 -3.04 -11.73 -2.04
N PRO A 346 -2.48 -11.64 -3.27
CA PRO A 346 -1.47 -12.52 -3.87
C PRO A 346 -0.05 -12.29 -3.32
N PHE A 347 0.88 -13.23 -3.52
CA PHE A 347 2.19 -13.28 -2.86
C PHE A 347 3.35 -12.75 -3.71
N PHE A 348 4.49 -12.56 -3.04
CA PHE A 348 5.74 -11.95 -3.53
C PHE A 348 5.65 -10.46 -3.87
N HIS A 349 6.82 -9.86 -4.12
CA HIS A 349 6.97 -8.44 -4.45
C HIS A 349 6.30 -8.05 -5.78
N ASN A 350 5.98 -9.02 -6.64
CA ASN A 350 5.28 -8.83 -7.91
C ASN A 350 3.81 -9.25 -7.87
N GLY A 351 3.31 -9.80 -6.76
CA GLY A 351 1.94 -10.33 -6.67
C GLY A 351 1.66 -11.51 -7.60
N GLY A 352 2.69 -12.26 -8.01
CA GLY A 352 2.60 -13.27 -9.07
C GLY A 352 1.94 -14.59 -8.68
N LYS A 353 1.85 -14.92 -7.38
CA LYS A 353 1.21 -16.17 -6.91
C LYS A 353 -0.09 -15.88 -6.19
N ALA A 354 -1.18 -16.52 -6.60
CA ALA A 354 -2.51 -16.24 -6.03
C ALA A 354 -2.73 -16.87 -4.64
N THR A 355 -2.09 -18.01 -4.35
CA THR A 355 -2.32 -18.81 -3.13
C THR A 355 -1.00 -19.21 -2.47
N LEU A 356 -1.04 -19.55 -1.18
CA LEU A 356 0.13 -20.11 -0.49
C LEU A 356 0.53 -21.47 -1.07
N ASP A 357 -0.44 -22.24 -1.55
CA ASP A 357 -0.18 -23.48 -2.28
C ASP A 357 0.70 -23.23 -3.52
N ALA A 358 0.38 -22.20 -4.33
CA ALA A 358 1.21 -21.80 -5.46
C ALA A 358 2.59 -21.25 -5.06
N VAL A 359 2.73 -20.73 -3.83
CA VAL A 359 4.05 -20.37 -3.26
C VAL A 359 4.86 -21.63 -2.91
N LEU A 360 4.22 -22.67 -2.37
CA LEU A 360 4.90 -23.94 -2.11
C LEU A 360 5.33 -24.64 -3.40
N ASP A 361 4.53 -24.54 -4.48
CA ASP A 361 4.94 -25.02 -5.80
C ASP A 361 6.16 -24.28 -6.33
N PHE A 362 6.16 -22.94 -6.21
CA PHE A 362 7.31 -22.11 -6.58
C PHE A 362 8.60 -22.58 -5.89
N TYR A 363 8.57 -22.75 -4.57
CA TYR A 363 9.74 -23.20 -3.83
C TYR A 363 10.13 -24.65 -4.14
N SER A 364 9.14 -25.53 -4.39
CA SER A 364 9.37 -26.93 -4.79
C SER A 364 10.02 -27.05 -6.17
N ALA A 365 9.78 -26.08 -7.05
CA ALA A 365 10.36 -26.01 -8.39
C ALA A 365 11.77 -25.38 -8.42
N GLY A 366 12.26 -24.83 -7.30
CA GLY A 366 13.52 -24.09 -7.28
C GLY A 366 13.40 -22.65 -7.78
N GLY A 367 12.21 -22.05 -7.70
CA GLY A 367 11.93 -20.70 -8.17
C GLY A 367 11.44 -20.66 -9.63
N ASP A 368 10.95 -19.52 -10.09
CA ASP A 368 10.54 -19.31 -11.49
C ASP A 368 11.76 -19.02 -12.39
N PHE A 369 12.87 -18.56 -11.81
CA PHE A 369 14.11 -18.20 -12.48
C PHE A 369 15.35 -18.68 -11.72
N GLU A 370 16.45 -18.91 -12.44
CA GLU A 370 17.68 -19.45 -11.88
C GLU A 370 18.24 -18.59 -10.73
N VAL A 371 18.32 -19.18 -9.53
CA VAL A 371 18.77 -18.51 -8.30
C VAL A 371 20.29 -18.50 -8.16
N GLY A 372 20.93 -19.62 -8.53
CA GLY A 372 22.37 -19.84 -8.37
C GLY A 372 22.82 -20.06 -6.92
N THR A 373 21.89 -20.25 -5.97
CA THR A 373 22.16 -20.56 -4.56
C THR A 373 21.30 -21.74 -4.08
N ASN A 374 21.71 -22.39 -2.99
CA ASN A 374 20.96 -23.48 -2.35
C ASN A 374 19.92 -22.96 -1.32
N ASP A 375 19.44 -21.73 -1.49
CA ASP A 375 18.54 -21.05 -0.53
C ASP A 375 17.07 -21.49 -0.65
N LEU A 376 16.77 -22.46 -1.51
CA LEU A 376 15.41 -22.97 -1.77
C LEU A 376 15.21 -24.38 -1.21
N LEU A 377 13.99 -24.92 -1.33
CA LEU A 377 13.66 -26.24 -0.79
C LEU A 377 14.54 -27.33 -1.42
N ALA A 378 15.13 -28.17 -0.56
CA ALA A 378 15.93 -29.31 -0.99
C ALA A 378 15.09 -30.44 -1.61
N ALA A 379 13.82 -30.54 -1.21
CA ALA A 379 12.86 -31.50 -1.74
C ALA A 379 11.44 -30.91 -1.72
N PRO A 380 10.59 -31.23 -2.72
CA PRO A 380 9.18 -30.85 -2.71
C PRO A 380 8.40 -31.44 -1.52
N ILE A 381 7.35 -30.73 -1.09
CA ILE A 381 6.48 -31.13 0.01
C ILE A 381 5.12 -31.56 -0.56
N PHE A 382 4.66 -32.77 -0.24
CA PHE A 382 3.42 -33.35 -0.78
C PHE A 382 2.49 -33.93 0.29
N GLY A 383 1.26 -34.25 -0.11
CA GLY A 383 0.29 -34.99 0.70
C GLY A 383 0.02 -34.34 2.05
N GLN A 384 -0.04 -35.17 3.10
CA GLN A 384 -0.38 -34.70 4.45
C GLN A 384 0.60 -33.66 4.99
N ALA A 385 1.89 -33.74 4.65
CA ALA A 385 2.88 -32.76 5.09
C ALA A 385 2.59 -31.37 4.53
N ARG A 386 2.19 -31.29 3.25
CA ARG A 386 1.83 -30.03 2.59
C ARG A 386 0.56 -29.43 3.18
N ILE A 387 -0.46 -30.25 3.38
CA ILE A 387 -1.74 -29.84 3.99
C ILE A 387 -1.52 -29.29 5.40
N ALA A 388 -0.69 -29.98 6.20
CA ALA A 388 -0.34 -29.55 7.55
C ALA A 388 0.44 -28.22 7.56
N LEU A 389 1.40 -28.07 6.64
CA LEU A 389 2.17 -26.82 6.50
C LEU A 389 1.28 -25.63 6.12
N LEU A 390 0.35 -25.81 5.18
CA LEU A 390 -0.60 -24.76 4.81
C LEU A 390 -1.49 -24.36 5.99
N ASP A 391 -2.03 -25.33 6.72
CA ASP A 391 -2.87 -25.06 7.90
C ASP A 391 -2.10 -24.29 8.99
N PHE A 392 -0.82 -24.62 9.19
CA PHE A 392 0.06 -23.84 10.06
C PHE A 392 0.22 -22.40 9.56
N LEU A 393 0.59 -22.19 8.29
CA LEU A 393 0.83 -20.85 7.74
C LEU A 393 -0.44 -19.98 7.71
N GLU A 394 -1.58 -20.57 7.36
CA GLU A 394 -2.84 -19.85 7.15
C GLU A 394 -3.55 -19.52 8.47
N HIS A 395 -3.55 -20.46 9.42
CA HIS A 395 -4.39 -20.35 10.62
C HIS A 395 -3.59 -20.21 11.91
N ALA A 396 -2.46 -20.92 12.06
CA ALA A 396 -1.68 -20.84 13.30
C ALA A 396 -0.96 -19.50 13.47
N LEU A 397 -0.64 -18.83 12.36
CA LEU A 397 0.05 -17.54 12.33
C LEU A 397 -0.90 -16.33 12.25
N LEU A 398 -2.21 -16.57 12.26
CA LEU A 398 -3.23 -15.52 12.16
C LEU A 398 -3.53 -14.94 13.55
N ASP A 399 -3.41 -13.63 13.71
CA ASP A 399 -3.89 -12.91 14.87
C ASP A 399 -5.36 -12.54 14.63
N PRO A 400 -6.32 -13.04 15.43
CA PRO A 400 -7.75 -12.78 15.21
C PRO A 400 -8.10 -11.30 15.20
N ARG A 401 -7.32 -10.45 15.89
CA ARG A 401 -7.56 -9.00 15.90
C ARG A 401 -7.29 -8.36 14.55
N VAL A 402 -6.35 -8.92 13.78
CA VAL A 402 -5.99 -8.43 12.44
C VAL A 402 -7.12 -8.69 11.46
N SER A 403 -7.63 -9.93 11.40
CA SER A 403 -8.73 -10.28 10.47
C SER A 403 -10.07 -9.65 10.83
N GLN A 404 -10.26 -9.26 12.09
CA GLN A 404 -11.50 -8.66 12.59
C GLN A 404 -11.45 -7.13 12.74
N GLY A 405 -10.32 -6.50 12.42
CA GLY A 405 -10.17 -5.04 12.60
C GLY A 405 -10.30 -4.60 14.07
N LEU A 406 -9.87 -5.42 15.02
CA LEU A 406 -9.92 -5.09 16.45
C LEU A 406 -8.68 -4.30 16.87
N PRO A 407 -8.76 -3.46 17.93
CA PRO A 407 -7.62 -2.69 18.41
C PRO A 407 -6.36 -3.56 18.63
N PRO A 408 -5.17 -3.09 18.19
CA PRO A 408 -4.85 -1.77 17.64
C PRO A 408 -5.11 -1.61 16.13
N PHE A 409 -5.68 -2.62 15.48
CA PHE A 409 -5.92 -2.68 14.03
C PHE A 409 -7.25 -2.06 13.61
N ASP A 410 -8.12 -1.67 14.56
CA ASP A 410 -9.31 -0.88 14.26
C ASP A 410 -8.91 0.40 13.51
N HIS A 411 -9.76 0.86 12.60
CA HIS A 411 -9.38 2.00 11.75
C HIS A 411 -10.58 2.80 11.23
N PRO A 412 -10.36 4.07 10.85
CA PRO A 412 -11.33 4.83 10.07
C PRO A 412 -11.65 4.15 8.74
N ALA A 413 -12.91 4.23 8.30
CA ALA A 413 -13.30 3.79 6.98
C ALA A 413 -12.81 4.78 5.90
N LEU A 414 -12.57 4.28 4.69
CA LEU A 414 -12.13 5.08 3.54
C LEU A 414 -13.33 5.56 2.72
N ALA A 415 -13.28 6.78 2.21
CA ALA A 415 -14.32 7.35 1.34
C ALA A 415 -14.29 6.72 -0.06
N ALA A 416 -13.10 6.34 -0.56
CA ALA A 416 -12.95 5.79 -1.91
C ALA A 416 -13.72 4.48 -2.16
N SER A 417 -14.15 3.79 -1.10
CA SER A 417 -15.01 2.61 -1.16
C SER A 417 -16.50 2.89 -0.96
N THR A 418 -16.94 4.15 -1.10
CA THR A 418 -18.32 4.58 -0.86
C THR A 418 -18.89 5.36 -2.04
N ALA A 419 -20.17 5.74 -1.95
CA ALA A 419 -20.83 6.61 -2.92
C ALA A 419 -20.27 8.05 -2.97
N LEU A 420 -19.30 8.40 -2.12
CA LEU A 420 -18.63 9.71 -2.16
C LEU A 420 -17.72 9.89 -3.39
N VAL A 421 -17.31 8.79 -4.04
CA VAL A 421 -16.67 8.81 -5.36
C VAL A 421 -17.76 8.73 -6.44
N PRO A 422 -17.66 9.51 -7.53
CA PRO A 422 -18.65 9.49 -8.59
C PRO A 422 -18.93 8.10 -9.16
N GLN A 423 -20.21 7.78 -9.39
CA GLN A 423 -20.66 6.46 -9.87
C GLN A 423 -21.11 6.54 -11.33
N GLU A 424 -20.55 5.70 -12.20
CA GLU A 424 -20.95 5.66 -13.61
C GLU A 424 -22.36 5.06 -13.81
N TYR A 425 -23.12 5.61 -14.76
CA TYR A 425 -24.42 5.09 -15.18
C TYR A 425 -24.71 5.41 -16.66
N GLY A 426 -25.77 4.79 -17.19
CA GLY A 426 -26.18 4.96 -18.58
C GLY A 426 -25.23 4.27 -19.56
N THR A 427 -25.34 4.63 -20.83
CA THR A 427 -24.54 4.08 -21.92
C THR A 427 -23.65 5.15 -22.55
N ALA A 428 -22.50 4.72 -23.07
CA ALA A 428 -21.67 5.57 -23.91
C ALA A 428 -22.18 5.56 -25.35
N THR A 429 -21.85 6.60 -26.11
CA THR A 429 -22.01 6.63 -27.56
C THR A 429 -20.63 6.52 -28.20
N PRO A 430 -20.35 5.42 -28.94
CA PRO A 430 -19.07 5.23 -29.61
C PRO A 430 -18.72 6.36 -30.59
N GLY A 431 -17.43 6.69 -30.64
CA GLY A 431 -16.85 7.58 -31.63
C GLY A 431 -16.39 6.85 -32.90
N SER A 432 -15.51 7.53 -33.64
CA SER A 432 -14.71 6.95 -34.72
C SER A 432 -14.09 5.63 -34.30
N ALA A 433 -14.01 4.67 -35.22
CA ALA A 433 -13.52 3.31 -34.98
C ALA A 433 -14.34 2.48 -33.96
N GLY A 434 -15.55 2.94 -33.60
CA GLY A 434 -16.45 2.20 -32.72
C GLY A 434 -15.98 2.12 -31.26
N ILE A 435 -15.04 2.99 -30.86
CA ILE A 435 -14.54 3.04 -29.48
C ILE A 435 -15.40 3.99 -28.65
N GLU A 436 -15.83 3.50 -27.49
CA GLU A 436 -16.52 4.31 -26.50
C GLU A 436 -15.54 5.19 -25.73
N PRO A 437 -15.73 6.52 -25.71
CA PRO A 437 -14.95 7.38 -24.84
C PRO A 437 -15.27 7.07 -23.38
N ARG A 438 -14.28 7.19 -22.51
CA ARG A 438 -14.40 6.93 -21.07
C ARG A 438 -14.29 8.20 -20.26
N ILE A 439 -15.14 8.33 -19.25
CA ILE A 439 -15.04 9.35 -18.22
C ILE A 439 -14.14 8.84 -17.10
N HIS A 440 -13.35 9.73 -16.50
CA HIS A 440 -12.52 9.44 -15.34
C HIS A 440 -12.90 10.39 -14.22
N ALA A 441 -13.39 9.83 -13.12
CA ALA A 441 -13.96 10.58 -12.00
C ALA A 441 -13.63 9.86 -10.68
N VAL A 442 -12.36 9.87 -10.29
CA VAL A 442 -11.86 9.08 -9.13
C VAL A 442 -11.79 9.88 -7.84
N GLU A 443 -11.97 11.19 -7.91
CA GLU A 443 -11.88 12.07 -6.74
C GLU A 443 -13.23 12.16 -6.03
N PRO A 444 -13.25 12.18 -4.69
CA PRO A 444 -14.48 12.44 -3.98
C PRO A 444 -14.90 13.92 -4.10
N SER A 445 -16.20 14.17 -4.24
CA SER A 445 -16.80 15.50 -4.47
C SER A 445 -16.96 16.36 -3.20
N LYS A 446 -15.87 16.52 -2.45
CA LYS A 446 -15.85 17.32 -1.22
C LYS A 446 -16.04 18.82 -1.51
N LEU A 447 -17.03 19.44 -0.87
CA LEU A 447 -17.29 20.87 -0.95
C LEU A 447 -16.14 21.68 -0.34
N GLY A 448 -15.83 22.82 -0.98
CA GLY A 448 -14.69 23.67 -0.59
C GLY A 448 -13.32 23.11 -0.96
N ALA A 449 -13.23 21.89 -1.48
CA ALA A 449 -12.00 21.37 -2.04
C ALA A 449 -11.66 22.06 -3.37
N PHE A 450 -10.38 22.41 -3.54
CA PHE A 450 -9.87 22.84 -4.84
C PHE A 450 -9.54 21.63 -5.71
N GLY A 451 -10.03 21.63 -6.93
CA GLY A 451 -9.63 20.67 -7.96
C GLY A 451 -10.29 19.31 -7.79
N PHE A 452 -11.62 19.28 -7.97
CA PHE A 452 -12.37 18.05 -8.26
C PHE A 452 -12.34 17.84 -9.79
N THR A 453 -11.54 16.89 -10.25
CA THR A 453 -11.27 16.71 -11.68
C THR A 453 -12.15 15.63 -12.30
N LEU A 454 -12.77 15.98 -13.43
CA LEU A 454 -13.42 15.04 -14.34
C LEU A 454 -12.62 15.03 -15.64
N ALA A 455 -12.27 13.86 -16.14
CA ALA A 455 -11.50 13.73 -17.38
C ALA A 455 -12.18 12.80 -18.40
N VAL A 456 -11.73 12.89 -19.64
CA VAL A 456 -12.20 12.06 -20.76
C VAL A 456 -11.01 11.51 -21.53
N SER A 457 -11.10 10.25 -21.96
CA SER A 457 -10.15 9.61 -22.87
C SER A 457 -10.88 8.73 -23.88
N GLY A 458 -10.16 8.19 -24.86
CA GLY A 458 -10.76 7.23 -25.82
C GLY A 458 -11.64 7.92 -26.86
N ALA A 459 -11.46 9.22 -27.06
CA ALA A 459 -12.23 10.04 -27.98
C ALA A 459 -11.36 10.51 -29.16
N ARG A 460 -11.96 11.26 -30.10
CA ARG A 460 -11.22 11.82 -31.23
C ARG A 460 -10.30 12.96 -30.78
N SER A 461 -9.01 12.85 -31.10
CA SER A 461 -8.06 13.95 -30.90
C SER A 461 -8.40 15.15 -31.79
N GLY A 462 -8.21 16.37 -31.27
CA GLY A 462 -8.60 17.62 -31.94
C GLY A 462 -10.12 17.89 -31.93
N GLY A 463 -10.95 16.92 -31.55
CA GLY A 463 -12.38 17.09 -31.39
C GLY A 463 -12.70 18.08 -30.26
N ALA A 464 -13.60 19.02 -30.52
CA ALA A 464 -14.06 19.94 -29.49
C ALA A 464 -14.87 19.17 -28.44
N ALA A 465 -14.50 19.29 -27.18
CA ALA A 465 -15.14 18.60 -26.07
C ALA A 465 -15.84 19.57 -25.12
N GLY A 466 -16.93 19.08 -24.52
CA GLY A 466 -17.58 19.76 -23.42
C GLY A 466 -18.23 18.81 -22.43
N LEU A 467 -18.25 19.24 -21.17
CA LEU A 467 -18.86 18.52 -20.06
C LEU A 467 -20.25 19.10 -19.81
N PHE A 468 -21.28 18.27 -19.97
CA PHE A 468 -22.63 18.60 -19.56
C PHE A 468 -22.81 18.24 -18.09
N VAL A 469 -23.30 19.16 -17.26
CA VAL A 469 -23.55 18.95 -15.83
C VAL A 469 -24.96 19.42 -15.49
N GLY A 470 -25.75 18.63 -14.77
CA GLY A 470 -27.12 18.97 -14.40
C GLY A 470 -27.59 18.32 -13.10
N PRO A 471 -28.72 18.76 -12.54
CA PRO A 471 -29.22 18.28 -11.25
C PRO A 471 -30.18 17.09 -11.35
N THR A 472 -30.42 16.55 -12.55
CA THR A 472 -31.43 15.52 -12.76
C THR A 472 -30.92 14.47 -13.74
N GLN A 473 -31.01 13.21 -13.30
CA GLN A 473 -30.61 12.03 -14.06
C GLN A 473 -31.64 11.67 -15.13
N ASP A 474 -31.18 11.14 -16.26
CA ASP A 474 -32.00 10.44 -17.24
C ASP A 474 -31.46 9.03 -17.48
N LEU A 475 -32.13 8.03 -16.91
CA LEU A 475 -31.75 6.62 -17.03
C LEU A 475 -32.04 6.02 -18.40
N VAL A 476 -33.03 6.56 -19.12
CA VAL A 476 -33.39 6.08 -20.47
C VAL A 476 -32.46 6.68 -21.50
N GLY A 477 -32.12 7.95 -21.32
CA GLY A 477 -31.30 8.72 -22.22
C GLY A 477 -32.13 9.34 -23.35
N THR A 478 -31.71 10.52 -23.78
CA THR A 478 -32.35 11.28 -24.87
C THR A 478 -31.35 11.53 -26.01
N PRO A 479 -31.77 11.49 -27.28
CA PRO A 479 -30.90 11.85 -28.39
C PRO A 479 -30.43 13.31 -28.28
N PHE A 480 -29.12 13.53 -28.32
CA PHE A 480 -28.50 14.86 -28.26
C PHE A 480 -27.29 14.91 -29.17
N GLN A 481 -27.36 15.74 -30.23
CA GLN A 481 -26.28 15.90 -31.20
C GLN A 481 -25.69 14.55 -31.60
N GLY A 482 -26.59 13.62 -31.98
CA GLY A 482 -26.30 12.25 -32.42
C GLY A 482 -25.55 11.34 -31.44
N ALA A 483 -25.50 11.70 -30.16
CA ALA A 483 -25.17 10.83 -29.05
C ALA A 483 -26.34 10.70 -28.06
N THR A 484 -26.24 9.81 -27.09
CA THR A 484 -27.22 9.64 -26.01
C THR A 484 -26.83 10.50 -24.81
N LEU A 485 -27.72 11.41 -24.41
CA LEU A 485 -27.59 12.24 -23.21
C LEU A 485 -28.37 11.65 -22.05
N HIS A 486 -27.67 11.36 -20.96
CA HIS A 486 -28.21 10.77 -19.73
C HIS A 486 -28.39 11.79 -18.59
N VAL A 487 -28.32 13.09 -18.92
CA VAL A 487 -28.54 14.21 -17.99
C VAL A 487 -29.67 15.08 -18.52
N VAL A 488 -30.71 15.31 -17.72
CA VAL A 488 -31.89 16.06 -18.17
C VAL A 488 -31.50 17.50 -18.49
N GLN A 489 -31.86 17.95 -19.69
CA GLN A 489 -31.70 19.33 -20.11
C GLN A 489 -32.66 20.23 -19.32
N SER A 490 -32.10 21.23 -18.64
CA SER A 490 -32.88 22.21 -17.88
C SER A 490 -32.14 23.54 -17.80
N SER A 491 -32.84 24.60 -17.36
CA SER A 491 -32.21 25.90 -17.08
C SER A 491 -31.14 25.86 -15.99
N ARG A 492 -31.11 24.79 -15.19
CA ARG A 492 -30.11 24.52 -14.15
C ARG A 492 -28.92 23.71 -14.64
N ALA A 493 -29.02 23.09 -15.82
CA ALA A 493 -27.88 22.43 -16.43
C ALA A 493 -26.85 23.44 -16.96
N ARG A 494 -25.60 23.04 -17.00
CA ARG A 494 -24.46 23.82 -17.48
C ARG A 494 -23.65 22.99 -18.47
N PHE A 495 -23.08 23.66 -19.45
CA PHE A 495 -22.19 23.05 -20.42
C PHE A 495 -20.84 23.74 -20.38
N PHE A 496 -19.81 23.04 -19.91
CA PHE A 496 -18.45 23.54 -19.82
C PHE A 496 -17.68 23.16 -21.07
N ARG A 497 -17.30 24.14 -21.88
CA ARG A 497 -16.45 23.92 -23.07
C ARG A 497 -14.99 23.89 -22.65
N ILE A 498 -14.27 22.82 -22.98
CA ILE A 498 -12.83 22.71 -22.70
C ILE A 498 -11.95 22.93 -23.93
N GLY A 499 -12.54 23.00 -25.12
CA GLY A 499 -11.81 23.16 -26.38
C GLY A 499 -11.46 21.82 -27.02
N ALA A 500 -10.44 21.81 -27.86
CA ALA A 500 -10.01 20.61 -28.57
C ALA A 500 -9.26 19.64 -27.65
N LEU A 501 -9.57 18.35 -27.75
CA LEU A 501 -8.83 17.31 -27.03
C LEU A 501 -7.39 17.18 -27.53
N GLY A 502 -6.47 16.87 -26.61
CA GLY A 502 -5.08 16.55 -26.93
C GLY A 502 -4.92 15.18 -27.60
N GLY A 503 -3.69 14.68 -27.66
CA GLY A 503 -3.38 13.34 -28.17
C GLY A 503 -3.29 13.23 -29.69
N ALA A 504 -3.56 12.04 -30.24
CA ALA A 504 -3.48 11.78 -31.68
C ALA A 504 -4.52 10.76 -32.15
N GLY A 505 -4.94 10.89 -33.41
CA GLY A 505 -5.79 9.90 -34.08
C GLY A 505 -7.25 9.87 -33.60
N PRO A 506 -8.01 8.85 -34.07
CA PRO A 506 -9.46 8.77 -33.84
C PRO A 506 -9.85 8.39 -32.41
N THR A 507 -8.94 7.81 -31.64
CA THR A 507 -9.24 7.24 -30.30
C THR A 507 -8.26 7.69 -29.21
N GLY A 508 -7.17 8.38 -29.59
CA GLY A 508 -6.15 8.85 -28.64
C GLY A 508 -6.44 10.21 -28.02
N GLY A 509 -7.63 10.78 -28.25
CA GLY A 509 -8.06 12.04 -27.69
C GLY A 509 -8.29 11.97 -26.18
N PHE A 510 -7.77 12.96 -25.46
CA PHE A 510 -7.96 13.09 -24.02
C PHE A 510 -8.04 14.56 -23.57
N GLY A 511 -8.63 14.79 -22.40
CA GLY A 511 -8.72 16.11 -21.77
C GLY A 511 -9.29 16.02 -20.36
N SER A 512 -9.15 17.08 -19.58
CA SER A 512 -9.69 17.14 -18.22
C SER A 512 -10.22 18.53 -17.88
N LEU A 513 -11.15 18.58 -16.93
CA LEU A 513 -11.68 19.80 -16.34
C LEU A 513 -11.61 19.66 -14.82
N SER A 514 -10.84 20.54 -14.19
CA SER A 514 -10.78 20.62 -12.74
C SER A 514 -11.75 21.68 -12.24
N LEU A 515 -12.73 21.26 -11.45
CA LEU A 515 -13.79 22.10 -10.93
C LEU A 515 -13.46 22.57 -9.51
N ARG A 516 -13.84 23.80 -9.19
CA ARG A 516 -13.86 24.29 -7.81
C ARG A 516 -15.24 24.08 -7.24
N LEU A 517 -15.36 23.16 -6.27
CA LEU A 517 -16.62 22.95 -5.57
C LEU A 517 -16.78 24.05 -4.49
N PRO A 518 -17.92 24.75 -4.46
CA PRO A 518 -18.12 25.85 -3.51
C PRO A 518 -18.20 25.32 -2.08
N SER A 519 -17.76 26.10 -1.09
CA SER A 519 -17.90 25.75 0.32
C SER A 519 -19.26 26.21 0.84
N VAL A 520 -20.33 25.49 0.46
CA VAL A 520 -21.71 25.84 0.80
C VAL A 520 -22.40 24.62 1.40
N SER A 521 -22.60 24.63 2.72
CA SER A 521 -23.14 23.48 3.47
C SER A 521 -24.53 23.03 3.02
N SER A 522 -25.35 23.94 2.47
CA SER A 522 -26.67 23.59 1.94
C SER A 522 -26.63 22.72 0.68
N LEU A 523 -25.45 22.49 0.09
CA LEU A 523 -25.27 21.58 -1.04
C LEU A 523 -24.88 20.16 -0.61
N ILE A 524 -24.58 19.93 0.67
CA ILE A 524 -24.27 18.59 1.19
C ILE A 524 -25.48 17.67 0.94
N GLY A 525 -25.23 16.46 0.42
CA GLY A 525 -26.26 15.50 0.04
C GLY A 525 -26.91 15.76 -1.33
N THR A 526 -26.49 16.83 -2.03
CA THR A 526 -27.00 17.10 -3.38
C THR A 526 -26.30 16.22 -4.41
N HIS A 527 -27.09 15.62 -5.30
CA HIS A 527 -26.58 14.92 -6.47
C HIS A 527 -26.45 15.85 -7.68
N LEU A 528 -25.32 15.75 -8.37
CA LEU A 528 -25.09 16.32 -9.68
C LEU A 528 -24.76 15.19 -10.66
N TYR A 529 -25.16 15.36 -11.91
CA TYR A 529 -24.92 14.38 -12.96
C TYR A 529 -24.08 15.01 -14.06
N ALA A 530 -23.04 14.32 -14.50
CA ALA A 530 -22.12 14.85 -15.51
C ALA A 530 -21.83 13.86 -16.63
N GLN A 531 -21.66 14.35 -17.86
CA GLN A 531 -21.36 13.52 -19.03
C GLN A 531 -20.53 14.30 -20.05
N TRP A 532 -19.52 13.66 -20.64
CA TRP A 532 -18.70 14.28 -21.69
C TRP A 532 -19.30 14.05 -23.07
N PHE A 533 -19.23 15.09 -23.90
CA PHE A 533 -19.52 15.05 -25.33
C PHE A 533 -18.31 15.54 -26.10
N VAL A 534 -17.94 14.81 -27.15
CA VAL A 534 -16.79 15.14 -28.00
C VAL A 534 -17.24 15.14 -29.45
N VAL A 535 -17.02 16.26 -30.15
CA VAL A 535 -17.31 16.38 -31.57
C VAL A 535 -16.47 15.38 -32.35
N ASP A 536 -17.14 14.51 -33.08
CA ASP A 536 -16.55 13.52 -33.95
C ASP A 536 -17.34 13.44 -35.27
N PRO A 537 -16.84 14.06 -36.35
CA PRO A 537 -17.58 14.15 -37.62
C PRO A 537 -17.68 12.82 -38.38
N HIS A 538 -17.06 11.73 -37.89
CA HIS A 538 -17.13 10.41 -38.54
C HIS A 538 -18.11 9.48 -37.84
N THR A 539 -18.76 9.93 -36.75
CA THR A 539 -19.97 9.26 -36.26
C THR A 539 -21.14 9.72 -37.13
N GLY A 540 -22.13 8.86 -37.37
CA GLY A 540 -23.36 9.21 -38.09
C GLY A 540 -24.20 10.32 -37.41
N GLY A 541 -23.66 10.96 -36.38
CA GLY A 541 -24.34 11.85 -35.47
C GLY A 541 -23.46 12.95 -34.85
N ASN A 542 -22.38 13.42 -35.46
CA ASN A 542 -21.58 14.59 -35.04
C ASN A 542 -20.84 14.53 -33.67
N CYS A 543 -21.28 13.75 -32.70
CA CYS A 543 -20.62 13.59 -31.39
C CYS A 543 -20.45 12.12 -30.99
N SER A 544 -19.47 11.88 -30.13
CA SER A 544 -19.37 10.72 -29.23
C SER A 544 -19.63 11.18 -27.80
N ALA A 545 -20.00 10.27 -26.91
CA ALA A 545 -20.29 10.60 -25.52
C ALA A 545 -19.86 9.49 -24.57
N THR A 546 -19.38 9.87 -23.39
CA THR A 546 -19.06 8.90 -22.33
C THR A 546 -20.35 8.35 -21.71
N LYS A 547 -20.24 7.35 -20.83
CA LYS A 547 -21.24 7.17 -19.77
C LYS A 547 -21.35 8.46 -18.93
N ALA A 548 -22.48 8.63 -18.25
CA ALA A 548 -22.64 9.70 -17.29
C ALA A 548 -22.14 9.26 -15.90
N VAL A 549 -21.90 10.21 -15.01
CA VAL A 549 -21.54 9.97 -13.61
C VAL A 549 -22.50 10.69 -12.67
N ASP A 550 -22.89 10.01 -11.60
CA ASP A 550 -23.58 10.57 -10.44
C ASP A 550 -22.57 11.04 -9.40
N ILE A 551 -22.68 12.29 -8.95
CA ILE A 551 -21.74 13.00 -8.09
C ILE A 551 -22.48 13.45 -6.83
N LEU A 552 -22.20 12.80 -5.70
CA LEU A 552 -22.74 13.17 -4.38
C LEU A 552 -21.86 14.24 -3.73
N LEU A 553 -22.38 15.46 -3.58
CA LEU A 553 -21.67 16.56 -2.90
C LEU A 553 -21.69 16.37 -1.39
N PHE A 554 -20.56 16.57 -0.71
CA PHE A 554 -20.47 16.39 0.75
C PHE A 554 -19.49 17.33 1.45
#